data_AF-A0A967YCH2-F1
#
_entry.id   AF-A0A967YCH2-F1
#
_cell.length_a   1.000
_cell.length_b   1.000
_cell.length_c   1.000
_cell.angle_alpha   90.00
_cell.angle_beta   90.00
_cell.angle_gamma   90.00
#
_symmetry.space_group_name_H-M   'P 1'
#
loop_
_entity.id
_entity.type
_entity.pdbx_description
1 polymer ?
#
loop_
_entity_poly.entity_id
_entity_poly.type
_entity_poly.pdbx_seq_one_letter_code
_entity_poly.pdbx_strand_id
1 'polypeptide(L)'
;NNDFIRVVPNGIDVHIPGNFDREETAQKYDLPLGCPVIGIFGRLVKQKQHAIFLEVAKNILEQWPDTIFVIVGEGPLREQIQK
;
A
#
# COMPACT_ATOMS: atom_id res chain seq x y z
N ASN A 1 2.21 -5.95 -43.78
CA ASN A 1 1.90 -5.21 -42.55
C ASN A 1 2.86 -5.62 -41.47
N ASN A 2 3.81 -4.76 -41.15
CA ASN A 2 4.67 -4.95 -39.99
C ASN A 2 4.31 -3.84 -39.00
N ASP A 3 3.20 -4.04 -38.29
CA ASP A 3 2.75 -3.12 -37.25
C ASP A 3 3.71 -3.25 -36.06
N PHE A 4 4.75 -2.42 -36.06
CA PHE A 4 5.77 -2.43 -35.03
C PHE A 4 5.24 -1.69 -33.80
N ILE A 5 4.89 -2.42 -32.75
CA ILE A 5 4.48 -1.82 -31.46
C ILE A 5 5.74 -1.46 -30.67
N ARG A 6 5.89 -0.18 -30.30
CA ARG A 6 6.93 0.30 -29.40
C ARG A 6 6.33 0.59 -28.02
N VAL A 7 6.80 -0.11 -26.99
CA VAL A 7 6.41 0.14 -25.60
C VAL A 7 7.11 1.38 -25.07
N VAL A 8 6.35 2.28 -24.44
CA VAL A 8 6.88 3.40 -23.65
C VAL A 8 6.30 3.27 -22.23
N PRO A 9 7.13 3.00 -21.20
CA PRO A 9 6.64 2.85 -19.83
C PRO A 9 6.29 4.21 -19.21
N ASN A 10 5.43 4.18 -18.19
CA ASN A 10 5.16 5.36 -17.38
C ASN A 10 6.39 5.72 -16.53
N GLY A 11 6.69 7.02 -16.43
CA GLY A 11 7.69 7.55 -15.51
C GLY A 11 7.08 7.93 -14.16
N ILE A 12 7.93 8.02 -13.14
CA ILE A 12 7.63 8.67 -11.86
C ILE A 12 8.68 9.75 -11.63
N ASP A 13 8.30 10.84 -10.97
CA ASP A 13 9.28 11.82 -10.52
C ASP A 13 9.99 11.28 -9.29
N VAL A 14 11.32 11.28 -9.33
CA VAL A 14 12.19 10.83 -8.23
C VAL A 14 12.71 12.00 -7.41
N HIS A 15 12.54 13.24 -7.89
CA HIS A 15 12.93 14.46 -7.19
C HIS A 15 11.73 15.06 -6.47
N ILE A 16 11.15 14.28 -5.55
CA ILE A 16 10.01 14.74 -4.76
C ILE A 16 10.53 15.71 -3.68
N PRO A 17 10.15 17.00 -3.71
CA PRO A 17 10.59 17.96 -2.72
C PRO A 17 9.92 17.67 -1.36
N GLY A 18 10.73 17.65 -0.31
CA GLY A 18 10.25 17.45 1.06
C GLY A 18 11.28 16.72 1.91
N ASN A 19 11.29 17.01 3.21
CA ASN A 19 11.96 16.16 4.19
C ASN A 19 10.92 15.15 4.68
N PHE A 20 11.15 13.85 4.45
CA PHE A 20 10.24 12.81 4.94
C PHE A 20 10.75 12.34 6.29
N ASP A 21 10.14 12.87 7.36
CA ASP A 21 10.40 12.38 8.71
C ASP A 21 9.46 11.22 9.02
N ARG A 22 10.07 10.05 9.29
CA ARG A 22 9.34 8.83 9.63
C ARG A 22 8.60 8.97 10.95
N GLU A 23 9.21 9.62 11.94
CA GLU A 23 8.62 9.79 13.27
C GLU A 23 7.46 10.79 13.22
N GLU A 24 7.63 11.90 12.51
CA GLU A 24 6.53 12.86 12.29
C GLU A 24 5.35 12.19 11.58
N THR A 25 5.62 11.40 10.54
CA THR A 25 4.57 10.67 9.81
C THR A 25 3.88 9.64 10.71
N ALA A 26 4.65 8.91 11.52
CA ALA A 26 4.10 7.92 12.42
C ALA A 26 3.20 8.58 13.48
N GLN A 27 3.64 9.68 14.09
CA GLN A 27 2.84 10.46 15.04
C GLN A 27 1.56 10.99 14.40
N LYS A 28 1.64 11.52 13.18
CA LYS A 28 0.47 12.09 12.47
C LYS A 28 -0.64 11.07 12.22
N TYR A 29 -0.31 9.80 12.06
CA TYR A 29 -1.26 8.73 11.74
C TYR A 29 -1.39 7.68 12.85
N ASP A 30 -0.95 8.01 14.07
CA ASP A 30 -0.99 7.12 15.24
C ASP A 30 -0.36 5.74 14.97
N LEU A 31 0.71 5.71 14.17
CA LEU A 31 1.45 4.48 13.86
C LEU A 31 2.53 4.22 14.92
N PRO A 32 2.66 2.98 15.42
CA PRO A 32 3.68 2.65 16.39
C PRO A 32 5.09 2.72 15.79
N LEU A 33 6.00 3.32 16.55
CA LEU A 33 7.43 3.32 16.24
C LEU A 33 8.06 1.97 16.62
N GLY A 34 9.18 1.64 15.96
CA GLY A 34 9.94 0.42 16.26
C GLY A 34 9.34 -0.89 15.72
N CYS A 35 8.16 -0.86 15.09
CA CYS A 35 7.56 -2.03 14.46
C CYS A 35 7.62 -1.97 12.91
N PRO A 36 7.54 -3.12 12.22
CA PRO A 36 7.38 -3.16 10.77
C PRO A 36 6.00 -2.64 10.34
N VAL A 37 5.98 -1.80 9.29
CA VAL A 37 4.75 -1.30 8.66
C VAL A 37 4.73 -1.75 7.21
N ILE A 38 3.68 -2.47 6.81
CA ILE A 38 3.49 -2.98 5.45
C ILE A 38 2.26 -2.32 4.85
N GLY A 39 2.43 -1.66 3.69
CA GLY A 39 1.38 -0.85 3.08
C GLY A 39 0.99 -1.32 1.67
N ILE A 40 -0.29 -1.17 1.32
CA ILE A 40 -0.79 -1.24 -0.05
C ILE A 40 -1.48 0.06 -0.45
N PHE A 41 -1.14 0.58 -1.63
CA PHE A 41 -1.65 1.85 -2.15
C PHE A 41 -2.40 1.65 -3.46
N GLY A 42 -3.63 2.18 -3.54
CA GLY A 42 -4.38 2.24 -4.79
C GLY A 42 -5.89 2.25 -4.63
N ARG A 43 -6.60 2.31 -5.76
CA ARG A 43 -8.07 2.25 -5.79
C ARG A 43 -8.59 0.95 -5.17
N LEU A 44 -9.60 1.04 -4.31
CA LEU A 44 -10.21 -0.12 -3.65
C LEU A 44 -11.15 -0.86 -4.61
N VAL A 45 -10.56 -1.61 -5.54
CA VAL A 45 -11.23 -2.39 -6.59
C VAL A 45 -10.62 -3.80 -6.70
N LYS A 46 -11.35 -4.74 -7.32
CA LYS A 46 -10.95 -6.16 -7.40
C LYS A 46 -9.55 -6.36 -7.99
N GLN A 47 -9.20 -5.63 -9.04
CA GLN A 47 -7.90 -5.72 -9.72
C GLN A 47 -6.71 -5.40 -8.79
N LYS A 48 -6.93 -4.60 -7.74
CA LYS A 48 -5.88 -4.24 -6.76
C LYS A 48 -5.70 -5.28 -5.65
N GLN A 49 -6.51 -6.35 -5.64
CA GLN A 49 -6.27 -7.57 -4.86
C GLN A 49 -6.06 -7.35 -3.34
N HIS A 50 -6.78 -6.39 -2.76
CA HIS A 50 -6.77 -6.14 -1.30
C HIS A 50 -7.17 -7.36 -0.48
N ALA A 51 -8.00 -8.26 -1.02
CA ALA A 51 -8.35 -9.51 -0.35
C ALA A 51 -7.12 -10.42 -0.11
N ILE A 52 -6.23 -10.53 -1.09
CA ILE A 52 -4.97 -11.28 -0.94
C ILE A 52 -4.07 -10.59 0.06
N PHE A 53 -4.02 -9.26 0.05
CA PHE A 53 -3.26 -8.49 1.03
C PHE A 53 -3.70 -8.79 2.47
N LEU A 54 -5.01 -8.86 2.72
CA LEU A 54 -5.57 -9.23 4.03
C LEU A 54 -5.25 -10.69 4.42
N GLU A 55 -5.30 -11.62 3.47
CA GLU A 55 -4.92 -13.03 3.71
C GLU A 55 -3.44 -13.15 4.11
N VAL A 56 -2.55 -12.44 3.38
CA VAL A 56 -1.13 -12.39 3.71
C VAL A 56 -0.90 -11.73 5.06
N ALA A 57 -1.64 -10.65 5.37
CA ALA A 57 -1.55 -9.97 6.66
C ALA A 57 -1.86 -10.93 7.81
N LYS A 58 -2.94 -11.71 7.70
CA LYS A 58 -3.28 -12.73 8.69
C LYS A 58 -2.12 -13.71 8.93
N ASN A 59 -1.54 -14.27 7.86
CA ASN A 59 -0.47 -15.25 7.97
C ASN A 59 0.82 -14.67 8.58
N ILE A 60 1.14 -13.40 8.28
CA ILE A 60 2.32 -12.73 8.85
C ILE A 60 2.09 -12.43 10.34
N LEU A 61 0.90 -11.97 10.72
CA LEU A 61 0.57 -11.65 12.11
C LEU A 61 0.65 -12.87 13.04
N GLU A 62 0.48 -14.09 12.53
CA GLU A 62 0.69 -15.33 13.29
C GLU A 62 2.14 -15.52 13.75
N GLN A 63 3.12 -14.99 13.00
CA GLN A 63 4.56 -15.11 13.31
C GLN A 63 5.16 -13.79 13.85
N TRP A 64 4.60 -12.65 13.45
CA TRP A 64 5.10 -11.31 13.75
C TRP A 64 3.94 -10.42 14.21
N PRO A 65 3.43 -10.64 15.44
CA PRO A 65 2.19 -10.01 15.92
C PRO A 65 2.27 -8.49 16.02
N ASP A 66 3.47 -7.91 16.13
CA ASP A 66 3.67 -6.46 16.22
C ASP A 66 3.66 -5.75 14.86
N THR A 67 3.48 -6.48 13.75
CA THR A 67 3.47 -5.88 12.40
C THR A 67 2.20 -5.10 12.15
N ILE A 68 2.31 -3.90 11.57
CA ILE A 68 1.15 -3.08 11.18
C ILE A 68 0.92 -3.16 9.67
N PHE A 69 -0.34 -3.38 9.28
CA PHE A 69 -0.78 -3.38 7.89
C PHE A 69 -1.64 -2.16 7.59
N VAL A 70 -1.30 -1.43 6.53
CA VAL A 70 -1.99 -0.19 6.14
C VAL A 70 -2.53 -0.30 4.72
N ILE A 71 -3.82 0.00 4.54
CA ILE A 71 -4.48 0.08 3.24
C ILE A 71 -4.79 1.54 2.94
N VAL A 72 -4.22 2.10 1.88
CA VAL A 72 -4.40 3.51 1.50
C VAL A 72 -5.10 3.62 0.15
N GLY A 73 -6.26 4.25 0.16
CA GLY A 73 -7.00 4.60 -1.04
C GLY A 73 -8.51 4.62 -0.81
N GLU A 74 -9.23 4.88 -1.90
CA GLU A 74 -10.69 4.94 -1.93
C GLU A 74 -11.24 4.04 -3.04
N GLY A 75 -12.50 3.63 -2.92
CA GLY A 75 -13.18 2.89 -3.99
C GLY A 75 -14.38 2.07 -3.53
N PRO A 76 -15.08 1.44 -4.50
CA PRO A 76 -16.34 0.75 -4.25
C PRO A 76 -16.23 -0.46 -3.31
N LEU A 77 -15.03 -1.03 -3.12
CA LEU A 77 -14.83 -2.14 -2.19
C LEU A 77 -14.49 -1.71 -0.76
N ARG A 78 -14.50 -0.41 -0.44
CA ARG A 78 -14.12 0.10 0.89
C ARG A 78 -14.88 -0.61 2.01
N GLU A 79 -16.21 -0.63 1.94
CA GLU A 79 -17.06 -1.23 2.97
C GLU A 79 -16.82 -2.74 3.12
N GLN A 80 -16.45 -3.43 2.05
CA GLN A 80 -16.13 -4.85 2.11
C GLN A 80 -14.78 -5.11 2.78
N ILE A 81 -13.80 -4.24 2.53
CA ILE A 81 -12.43 -4.37 3.08
C ILE A 81 -12.38 -4.02 4.57
N GLN A 82 -13.26 -3.12 5.03
CA GLN A 82 -13.30 -2.67 6.43
C GLN A 82 -14.10 -3.60 7.38
N LYS A 83 -14.70 -4.67 6.86
CA LYS A 83 -15.42 -5.68 7.64
C LYS A 83 -14.55 -6.89 7.91
#